data_AF-A0A5C9BJP0-F1
#
_entry.id   AF-A0A5C9BJP0-F1
#
_cell.length_a   1.000
_cell.length_b   1.000
_cell.length_c   1.000
_cell.angle_alpha   90.00
_cell.angle_beta   90.00
_cell.angle_gamma   90.00
#
_symmetry.space_group_name_H-M   'P 1'
#
loop_
_entity.id
_entity.type
_entity.pdbx_description
1 polymer ?
#
loop_
_entity_poly.entity_id
_entity_poly.type
_entity_poly.pdbx_seq_one_letter_code
_entity_poly.pdbx_strand_id
1 'polypeptide(L)'
;MHDVYREFFDKALDLKILKPASEADACIKLTGYPQGLPSWEIQGGAGAFKSVYFWKEYDEVLKGFIDFYRTFFSQVSTHNAPMLPDVYFPEEVGSVLLFNNDFMKTAKKVRDHCIVDAKYANAIRWQPAFKQIIYRNDAGKLIVTISQNSIGNAITELLGVVVNRVPDAAAYSRCEAALIGRMTEVRRRLIEADLGEGVATAYWPKE
;
A
#
# COMPACT_ATOMS: atom_id res chain seq x y z
N MET A 1 4.34 12.74 -8.78
CA MET A 1 4.38 11.40 -8.14
C MET A 1 3.35 10.46 -8.72
N HIS A 2 2.07 10.84 -8.77
CA HIS A 2 1.03 9.99 -9.37
C HIS A 2 1.36 9.55 -10.81
N ASP A 3 1.81 10.49 -11.64
CA ASP A 3 2.15 10.19 -13.04
C ASP A 3 3.42 9.34 -13.17
N VAL A 4 4.47 9.65 -12.40
CA VAL A 4 5.70 8.84 -12.35
C VAL A 4 5.41 7.42 -11.89
N TYR A 5 4.53 7.27 -10.90
CA TYR A 5 4.09 5.97 -10.40
C TYR A 5 3.43 5.17 -11.52
N ARG A 6 2.43 5.75 -12.21
CA ARG A 6 1.76 5.10 -13.34
C ARG A 6 2.73 4.76 -14.47
N GLU A 7 3.56 5.72 -14.88
CA GLU A 7 4.54 5.52 -15.94
C GLU A 7 5.51 4.37 -15.63
N PHE A 8 5.97 4.26 -14.38
CA PHE A 8 6.85 3.18 -13.96
C PHE A 8 6.16 1.82 -14.12
N PHE A 9 4.94 1.66 -13.61
CA PHE A 9 4.21 0.40 -13.73
C PHE A 9 3.82 0.08 -15.17
N ASP A 10 3.46 1.08 -15.98
CA ASP A 10 3.12 0.90 -17.39
C ASP A 10 4.33 0.46 -18.23
N LYS A 11 5.54 0.91 -17.89
CA LYS A 11 6.79 0.53 -18.58
C LYS A 11 7.41 -0.76 -18.04
N ALA A 12 7.39 -0.94 -16.72
CA ALA A 12 8.02 -2.08 -16.07
C ALA A 12 7.21 -3.37 -16.23
N LEU A 13 5.87 -3.27 -16.29
CA LEU A 13 5.00 -4.44 -16.30
C LEU A 13 4.38 -4.68 -17.68
N ASP A 14 4.72 -5.80 -18.33
CA ASP A 14 4.08 -6.22 -19.58
C ASP A 14 2.86 -7.13 -19.33
N LEU A 15 1.85 -6.60 -18.66
CA LEU A 15 0.68 -7.37 -18.22
C LEU A 15 -0.32 -7.63 -19.36
N LYS A 16 -0.63 -8.90 -19.60
CA LYS A 16 -1.64 -9.32 -20.60
C LYS A 16 -2.98 -9.66 -19.95
N ILE A 17 -2.98 -10.28 -18.78
CA ILE A 17 -4.16 -10.72 -18.03
C ILE A 17 -4.65 -9.64 -17.05
N LEU A 18 -3.73 -8.96 -16.37
CA LEU A 18 -4.05 -7.88 -15.43
C LEU A 18 -4.12 -6.55 -16.20
N LYS A 19 -5.33 -6.00 -16.37
CA LYS A 19 -5.52 -4.72 -17.08
C LYS A 19 -5.79 -3.57 -16.13
N PRO A 20 -5.12 -2.41 -16.25
CA PRO A 20 -5.35 -1.28 -15.37
C PRO A 20 -6.84 -0.94 -15.26
N ALA A 21 -7.34 -0.87 -14.02
CA ALA A 21 -8.70 -0.49 -13.70
C ALA A 21 -8.74 0.99 -13.26
N SER A 22 -9.79 1.71 -13.67
CA SER A 22 -10.03 3.05 -13.15
C SER A 22 -10.43 2.98 -11.67
N GLU A 23 -10.28 4.09 -10.93
CA GLU A 23 -10.72 4.15 -9.54
C GLU A 23 -12.23 3.88 -9.40
N ALA A 24 -13.03 4.39 -10.34
CA ALA A 24 -14.47 4.15 -10.37
C ALA A 24 -14.81 2.67 -10.61
N ASP A 25 -14.01 1.96 -11.40
CA ASP A 25 -14.20 0.54 -11.67
C ASP A 25 -13.68 -0.36 -10.54
N ALA A 26 -12.66 0.07 -9.81
CA ALA A 26 -12.10 -0.70 -8.71
C ALA A 26 -12.92 -0.56 -7.41
N CYS A 27 -13.47 0.63 -7.16
CA CYS A 27 -14.07 0.98 -5.89
C CYS A 27 -15.34 0.18 -5.55
N ILE A 28 -15.40 -0.33 -4.32
CA ILE A 28 -16.58 -0.89 -3.65
C ILE A 28 -17.35 0.29 -3.05
N LYS A 29 -18.54 0.60 -3.59
CA LYS A 29 -19.33 1.79 -3.21
C LYS A 29 -19.61 1.89 -1.72
N LEU A 30 -19.83 0.75 -1.05
CA LEU A 30 -20.16 0.75 0.37
C LEU A 30 -19.02 1.30 1.24
N THR A 31 -17.77 1.02 0.87
CA THR A 31 -16.60 1.35 1.69
C THR A 31 -15.75 2.46 1.10
N GLY A 32 -15.91 2.77 -0.19
CA GLY A 32 -15.00 3.64 -0.93
C GLY A 32 -13.65 2.98 -1.25
N TYR A 33 -13.47 1.70 -0.91
CA TYR A 33 -12.20 0.99 -1.09
C TYR A 33 -12.11 0.31 -2.47
N PRO A 34 -10.95 0.33 -3.15
CA PRO A 34 -9.75 1.07 -2.80
C PRO A 34 -9.83 2.51 -3.30
N GLN A 35 -9.32 3.45 -2.49
CA GLN A 35 -9.20 4.85 -2.86
C GLN A 35 -7.73 5.18 -3.13
N GLY A 36 -7.43 5.70 -4.32
CA GLY A 36 -6.07 6.10 -4.70
C GLY A 36 -5.02 4.97 -4.80
N LEU A 37 -5.42 3.70 -4.72
CA LEU A 37 -4.51 2.55 -4.92
C LEU A 37 -4.54 2.07 -6.37
N PRO A 38 -3.40 1.63 -6.92
CA PRO A 38 -3.38 0.99 -8.22
C PRO A 38 -4.21 -0.29 -8.19
N SER A 39 -4.97 -0.50 -9.25
CA SER A 39 -5.87 -1.65 -9.37
C SER A 39 -5.85 -2.17 -10.79
N TRP A 40 -5.99 -3.49 -10.94
CA TRP A 40 -6.07 -4.18 -12.22
C TRP A 40 -7.25 -5.14 -12.25
N GLU A 41 -8.04 -5.09 -13.31
CA GLU A 41 -9.08 -6.08 -13.60
C GLU A 41 -8.46 -7.37 -14.14
N ILE A 42 -8.88 -8.50 -13.58
CA ILE A 42 -8.46 -9.83 -14.01
C ILE A 42 -9.27 -10.25 -15.24
N GLN A 43 -8.64 -10.20 -16.42
CA GLN A 43 -9.27 -10.64 -17.65
C GLN A 43 -9.54 -12.15 -17.63
N GLY A 44 -10.74 -12.56 -18.08
CA GLY A 44 -11.19 -13.95 -18.00
C GLY A 44 -11.73 -14.38 -16.63
N GLY A 45 -11.83 -13.46 -15.67
CA GLY A 45 -12.46 -13.70 -14.37
C GLY A 45 -11.83 -14.86 -13.60
N ALA A 46 -12.64 -15.63 -12.87
CA ALA A 46 -12.15 -16.71 -12.00
C ALA A 46 -11.42 -17.84 -12.77
N GLY A 47 -11.65 -17.95 -14.08
CA GLY A 47 -10.93 -18.90 -14.94
C GLY A 47 -9.42 -18.61 -15.01
N ALA A 48 -9.02 -17.34 -14.85
CA ALA A 48 -7.62 -16.91 -14.92
C ALA A 48 -6.75 -17.55 -13.82
N PHE A 49 -7.32 -17.89 -12.66
CA PHE A 49 -6.57 -18.48 -11.54
C PHE A 49 -5.99 -19.86 -11.84
N LYS A 50 -6.51 -20.54 -12.87
CA LYS A 50 -5.96 -21.82 -13.35
C LYS A 50 -4.72 -21.65 -14.22
N SER A 51 -4.44 -20.43 -14.67
CA SER A 51 -3.31 -20.12 -15.54
C SER A 51 -2.08 -19.74 -14.71
N VAL A 52 -0.94 -20.37 -15.00
CA VAL A 52 0.35 -19.99 -14.40
C VAL A 52 0.75 -18.57 -14.83
N TYR A 53 0.32 -18.12 -16.01
CA TYR A 53 0.60 -16.76 -16.49
C TYR A 53 -0.06 -15.68 -15.63
N PHE A 54 -1.23 -15.95 -15.06
CA PHE A 54 -1.86 -15.01 -14.11
C PHE A 54 -0.97 -14.82 -12.87
N TRP A 55 -0.47 -15.91 -12.29
CA TRP A 55 0.38 -15.85 -11.11
C TRP A 55 1.73 -15.19 -11.40
N LYS A 56 2.28 -15.39 -12.61
CA LYS A 56 3.47 -14.67 -13.05
C LYS A 56 3.24 -13.16 -13.09
N GLU A 57 2.15 -12.70 -13.69
CA GLU A 57 1.78 -11.28 -13.74
C GLU A 57 1.50 -10.71 -12.34
N TYR A 58 0.86 -11.50 -11.48
CA TYR A 58 0.61 -11.16 -10.09
C TYR A 58 1.93 -10.92 -9.32
N ASP A 59 2.93 -11.77 -9.52
CA ASP A 59 4.28 -11.59 -8.96
C ASP A 59 5.03 -10.40 -9.57
N GLU A 60 4.87 -10.14 -10.87
CA GLU A 60 5.47 -8.97 -11.53
C GLU A 60 4.95 -7.66 -10.93
N VAL A 61 3.65 -7.57 -10.64
CA VAL A 61 3.07 -6.42 -9.92
C VAL A 61 3.75 -6.23 -8.56
N LEU A 62 3.94 -7.30 -7.79
CA LEU A 62 4.63 -7.23 -6.50
C LEU A 62 6.09 -6.78 -6.64
N LYS A 63 6.82 -7.33 -7.62
CA LYS A 63 8.22 -6.96 -7.90
C LYS A 63 8.36 -5.49 -8.28
N GLY A 64 7.50 -4.98 -9.17
CA GLY A 64 7.52 -3.57 -9.58
C GLY A 64 7.24 -2.66 -8.39
N PHE A 65 6.28 -3.04 -7.56
CA PHE A 65 5.98 -2.32 -6.32
C PHE A 65 7.18 -2.30 -5.35
N ILE A 66 7.86 -3.43 -5.18
CA ILE A 66 9.07 -3.52 -4.36
C ILE A 66 10.15 -2.58 -4.90
N ASP A 67 10.42 -2.58 -6.20
CA ASP A 67 11.45 -1.74 -6.82
C ASP A 67 11.13 -0.25 -6.70
N PHE A 68 9.88 0.14 -7.00
CA PHE A 68 9.44 1.53 -6.89
C PHE A 68 9.70 2.07 -5.48
N TYR A 69 9.19 1.37 -4.47
CA TYR A 69 9.27 1.83 -3.09
C TYR A 69 10.67 1.70 -2.50
N ARG A 70 11.41 0.61 -2.77
CA ARG A 70 12.81 0.48 -2.34
C ARG A 70 13.67 1.63 -2.90
N THR A 71 13.48 1.97 -4.18
CA THR A 71 14.16 3.08 -4.82
C THR A 71 13.74 4.42 -4.23
N PHE A 72 12.44 4.64 -4.01
CA PHE A 72 11.96 5.87 -3.40
C PHE A 72 12.56 6.07 -2.00
N PHE A 73 12.55 5.02 -1.18
CA PHE A 73 13.06 5.11 0.18
C PHE A 73 14.57 5.20 0.26
N SER A 74 15.32 4.60 -0.66
CA SER A 74 16.77 4.83 -0.71
C SER A 74 17.10 6.29 -0.98
N GLN A 75 16.33 6.98 -1.84
CA GLN A 75 16.48 8.42 -2.07
C GLN A 75 16.04 9.29 -0.89
N VAL A 76 15.02 8.85 -0.14
CA VAL A 76 14.58 9.51 1.09
C VAL A 76 15.65 9.37 2.18
N SER A 77 16.24 8.19 2.36
CA SER A 77 17.23 7.96 3.42
C SER A 77 18.60 8.55 3.07
N THR A 78 19.01 8.46 1.81
CA THR A 78 20.34 8.83 1.34
C THR A 78 20.21 9.72 0.12
N HIS A 79 20.67 10.97 0.23
CA HIS A 79 20.64 11.91 -0.89
C HIS A 79 21.44 11.36 -2.09
N ASN A 80 20.79 11.26 -3.25
CA ASN A 80 21.36 10.70 -4.47
C ASN A 80 21.92 9.29 -4.26
N ALA A 81 21.16 8.42 -3.58
CA ALA A 81 21.52 7.03 -3.44
C ALA A 81 21.76 6.40 -4.82
N PRO A 82 22.77 5.53 -4.98
CA PRO A 82 22.91 4.75 -6.20
C PRO A 82 21.71 3.81 -6.35
N MET A 83 21.55 3.24 -7.55
CA MET A 83 20.60 2.15 -7.75
C MET A 83 20.91 1.00 -6.77
N LEU A 84 19.86 0.46 -6.14
CA LEU A 84 20.02 -0.64 -5.21
C LEU A 84 20.46 -1.92 -5.95
N PRO A 85 21.25 -2.79 -5.30
CA PRO A 85 21.46 -4.12 -5.83
C PRO A 85 20.14 -4.91 -5.85
N ASP A 86 20.04 -5.84 -6.79
CA ASP A 86 18.92 -6.77 -6.91
C ASP A 86 17.56 -6.09 -7.10
N VAL A 87 17.51 -5.05 -7.94
CA VAL A 87 16.25 -4.56 -8.51
C VAL A 87 15.80 -5.50 -9.64
N TYR A 88 14.50 -5.72 -9.74
CA TYR A 88 13.89 -6.57 -10.76
C TYR A 88 13.79 -5.86 -12.13
N PHE A 89 13.60 -4.54 -12.13
CA PHE A 89 13.39 -3.70 -13.32
C PHE A 89 14.44 -2.57 -13.38
N PRO A 90 15.74 -2.91 -13.58
CA PRO A 90 16.84 -1.93 -13.50
C PRO A 90 16.73 -0.80 -14.54
N GLU A 91 16.25 -1.10 -15.75
CA GLU A 91 16.13 -0.11 -16.82
C GLU A 91 15.07 0.95 -16.48
N GLU A 92 13.91 0.54 -15.97
CA GLU A 92 12.83 1.42 -15.57
C GLU A 92 13.16 2.16 -14.27
N VAL A 93 13.82 1.50 -13.31
CA VAL A 93 14.32 2.17 -12.10
C VAL A 93 15.28 3.29 -12.49
N GLY A 94 16.20 3.04 -13.43
CA GLY A 94 17.09 4.08 -13.93
C GLY A 94 16.32 5.20 -14.64
N SER A 95 15.67 4.86 -15.75
CA SER A 95 15.12 5.83 -16.70
C SER A 95 13.86 6.55 -16.23
N VAL A 96 13.00 5.88 -15.45
CA VAL A 96 11.69 6.42 -15.01
C VAL A 96 11.74 6.98 -13.59
N LEU A 97 12.58 6.41 -12.70
CA LEU A 97 12.66 6.86 -11.31
C LEU A 97 13.88 7.75 -11.06
N LEU A 98 15.09 7.21 -11.19
CA LEU A 98 16.33 7.90 -10.79
C LEU A 98 16.66 9.11 -11.70
N PHE A 99 16.32 9.05 -12.98
CA PHE A 99 16.46 10.18 -13.91
C PHE A 99 15.25 11.13 -13.91
N ASN A 100 14.24 10.91 -13.07
CA ASN A 100 13.05 11.74 -13.01
C ASN A 100 13.13 12.83 -11.92
N ASN A 101 13.15 14.09 -12.34
CA ASN A 101 13.28 15.24 -11.43
C ASN A 101 12.13 15.34 -10.41
N ASP A 102 10.90 14.96 -10.77
CA ASP A 102 9.76 15.06 -9.87
C ASP A 102 9.78 13.96 -8.81
N PHE A 103 10.25 12.76 -9.18
CA PHE A 103 10.53 11.68 -8.24
C PHE A 103 11.58 12.12 -7.21
N MET A 104 12.73 12.63 -7.68
CA MET A 104 13.83 13.06 -6.83
C MET A 104 13.45 14.24 -5.92
N LYS A 105 12.72 15.24 -6.44
CA LYS A 105 12.18 16.36 -5.63
C LYS A 105 11.22 15.87 -4.56
N THR A 106 10.39 14.87 -4.86
CA THR A 106 9.45 14.33 -3.88
C THR A 106 10.18 13.58 -2.77
N ALA A 107 11.14 12.72 -3.13
CA ALA A 107 11.98 12.03 -2.14
C ALA A 107 12.72 13.03 -1.23
N LYS A 108 13.28 14.10 -1.82
CA LYS A 108 13.88 15.21 -1.06
C LYS A 108 12.88 15.86 -0.10
N LYS A 109 11.68 16.23 -0.55
CA LYS A 109 10.66 16.84 0.32
C LYS A 109 10.31 15.95 1.51
N VAL A 110 10.13 14.65 1.27
CA VAL A 110 9.83 13.68 2.33
C VAL A 110 11.00 13.58 3.32
N ARG A 111 12.25 13.49 2.82
CA ARG A 111 13.44 13.47 3.67
C ARG A 111 13.54 14.71 4.54
N ASP A 112 13.47 15.88 3.92
CA ASP A 112 13.65 17.17 4.59
C ASP A 112 12.57 17.34 5.69
N HIS A 113 11.34 16.87 5.46
CA HIS A 113 10.28 16.84 6.48
C HIS A 113 10.56 15.83 7.60
N CYS A 114 11.05 14.62 7.27
CA CYS A 114 11.42 13.61 8.28
C CYS A 114 12.51 14.08 9.25
N ILE A 115 13.45 14.91 8.77
CA ILE A 115 14.55 15.44 9.60
C ILE A 115 14.02 16.42 10.67
N VAL A 116 13.01 17.21 10.35
CA VAL A 116 12.52 18.28 11.24
C VAL A 116 11.28 17.90 12.05
N ASP A 117 10.56 16.85 11.64
CA ASP A 117 9.31 16.42 12.26
C ASP A 117 9.33 14.93 12.63
N ALA A 118 9.65 14.66 13.89
CA ALA A 118 9.67 13.31 14.44
C ALA A 118 8.28 12.64 14.44
N LYS A 119 7.18 13.39 14.48
CA LYS A 119 5.81 12.84 14.40
C LYS A 119 5.50 12.40 12.97
N TYR A 120 5.87 13.20 11.98
CA TYR A 120 5.78 12.83 10.56
C TYR A 120 6.64 11.60 10.24
N ALA A 121 7.89 11.59 10.70
CA ALA A 121 8.79 10.43 10.57
C ALA A 121 8.23 9.17 11.26
N ASN A 122 7.47 9.32 12.35
CA ASN A 122 6.78 8.21 13.01
C ASN A 122 5.51 7.75 12.25
N ALA A 123 4.76 8.68 11.65
CA ALA A 123 3.54 8.35 10.91
C ALA A 123 3.82 7.48 9.68
N ILE A 124 4.98 7.68 9.03
CA ILE A 124 5.40 6.87 7.89
C ILE A 124 5.92 5.46 8.28
N ARG A 125 5.93 5.09 9.58
CA ARG A 125 6.72 4.01 10.25
C ARG A 125 6.09 2.62 10.44
N TRP A 126 4.81 2.46 10.17
CA TRP A 126 4.04 1.20 10.21
C TRP A 126 4.41 0.07 9.21
N GLN A 127 5.41 -0.76 9.55
CA GLN A 127 5.65 -2.18 9.13
C GLN A 127 5.38 -2.59 7.65
N PRO A 128 6.38 -3.12 6.89
CA PRO A 128 6.18 -3.54 5.50
C PRO A 128 5.18 -4.68 5.42
N ALA A 129 3.93 -4.34 5.21
CA ALA A 129 2.89 -5.26 4.82
C ALA A 129 2.40 -4.79 3.46
N PHE A 130 3.08 -5.28 2.42
CA PHE A 130 2.49 -5.24 1.09
C PHE A 130 1.27 -6.15 1.15
N LYS A 131 0.10 -5.55 1.01
CA LYS A 131 -1.13 -6.31 0.88
C LYS A 131 -1.53 -6.25 -0.57
N GLN A 132 -1.12 -7.28 -1.29
CA GLN A 132 -1.71 -7.58 -2.59
C GLN A 132 -2.95 -8.42 -2.33
N ILE A 133 -4.10 -7.93 -2.75
CA ILE A 133 -5.37 -8.58 -2.50
C ILE A 133 -6.16 -8.75 -3.79
N ILE A 134 -6.97 -9.79 -3.81
CA ILE A 134 -7.92 -10.07 -4.88
C ILE A 134 -9.31 -9.98 -4.29
N TYR A 135 -10.18 -9.18 -4.89
CA TYR A 135 -11.56 -9.02 -4.44
C TYR A 135 -12.50 -8.89 -5.64
N ARG A 136 -13.81 -8.91 -5.37
CA ARG A 136 -14.85 -8.69 -6.35
C ARG A 136 -15.43 -7.29 -6.15
N ASN A 137 -15.50 -6.49 -7.21
CA ASN A 137 -16.16 -5.17 -7.15
C ASN A 137 -17.70 -5.31 -7.25
N ASP A 138 -18.40 -4.18 -7.17
CA ASP A 138 -19.87 -4.13 -7.23
C ASP A 138 -20.45 -4.64 -8.57
N ALA A 139 -19.66 -4.60 -9.65
CA ALA A 139 -20.04 -5.13 -10.97
C ALA A 139 -19.74 -6.63 -11.13
N GLY A 140 -19.26 -7.29 -10.09
CA GLY A 140 -18.91 -8.70 -10.12
C GLY A 140 -17.54 -9.01 -10.75
N LYS A 141 -16.76 -8.00 -11.15
CA LYS A 141 -15.42 -8.15 -11.73
C LYS A 141 -14.40 -8.47 -10.65
N LEU A 142 -13.40 -9.29 -10.99
CA LEU A 142 -12.29 -9.59 -10.08
C LEU A 142 -11.19 -8.54 -10.26
N ILE A 143 -10.77 -7.94 -9.16
CA ILE A 143 -9.78 -6.86 -9.12
C ILE A 143 -8.60 -7.30 -8.26
N VAL A 144 -7.40 -7.08 -8.76
CA VAL A 144 -6.16 -7.09 -7.98
C VAL A 144 -5.85 -5.66 -7.58
N THR A 145 -5.58 -5.41 -6.31
CA THR A 145 -4.97 -4.16 -5.86
C THR A 145 -3.78 -4.47 -4.96
N ILE A 146 -2.80 -3.58 -4.96
CA ILE A 146 -1.65 -3.66 -4.06
C ILE A 146 -1.57 -2.37 -3.26
N SER A 147 -1.55 -2.51 -1.94
CA SER A 147 -1.34 -1.40 -1.03
C SER A 147 -0.01 -1.53 -0.31
N GLN A 148 0.62 -0.38 -0.07
CA GLN A 148 1.66 -0.27 0.92
C GLN A 148 0.98 -0.06 2.27
N ASN A 149 1.07 -1.04 3.17
CA ASN A 149 1.10 -0.68 4.58
C ASN A 149 2.57 -0.42 4.89
N SER A 150 2.88 0.88 4.95
CA SER A 150 4.02 1.60 5.54
C SER A 150 5.40 0.91 5.76
N ILE A 151 6.48 1.66 5.50
CA ILE A 151 7.88 1.17 5.46
C ILE A 151 8.82 2.04 6.33
N GLY A 152 8.34 2.78 7.31
CA GLY A 152 9.21 3.81 7.92
C GLY A 152 10.20 3.31 8.97
N ASN A 153 10.18 2.05 9.42
CA ASN A 153 11.23 1.55 10.33
C ASN A 153 12.63 1.74 9.72
N ALA A 154 12.81 1.32 8.46
CA ALA A 154 14.08 1.47 7.74
C ALA A 154 14.47 2.95 7.58
N ILE A 155 13.52 3.83 7.25
CA ILE A 155 13.78 5.26 7.02
C ILE A 155 14.25 5.95 8.30
N THR A 156 13.57 5.72 9.43
CA THR A 156 13.92 6.38 10.70
C THR A 156 15.24 5.92 11.31
N GLU A 157 15.61 4.64 11.14
CA GLU A 157 16.92 4.13 11.57
C GLU A 157 18.03 4.72 10.70
N LEU A 158 17.82 4.78 9.37
CA LEU A 158 18.77 5.39 8.44
C LEU A 158 18.90 6.91 8.62
N LEU A 159 17.81 7.60 9.00
CA LEU A 159 17.83 9.04 9.27
C LEU A 159 18.28 9.39 10.70
N GLY A 160 18.65 8.41 11.53
CA GLY A 160 19.08 8.64 12.92
C GLY A 160 17.97 9.16 13.85
N VAL A 161 16.70 9.09 13.44
CA VAL A 161 15.55 9.52 14.23
C VAL A 161 15.10 8.36 15.12
N VAL A 162 15.66 8.28 16.32
CA VAL A 162 15.27 7.27 17.32
C VAL A 162 14.05 7.79 18.11
N VAL A 163 12.87 7.27 17.80
CA VAL A 163 11.68 7.48 18.66
C VAL A 163 11.77 6.54 19.85
N ASN A 164 11.97 7.09 21.05
CA ASN A 164 11.88 6.34 22.30
C ASN A 164 10.41 5.91 22.53
N ARG A 165 10.17 4.59 22.62
CA ARG A 165 8.84 4.03 22.87
C ARG A 165 8.77 3.58 24.31
N VAL A 166 7.78 4.11 25.02
CA VAL A 166 7.45 3.68 26.37
C VAL A 166 6.02 3.15 26.33
N PRO A 167 5.74 1.94 26.86
CA PRO A 167 4.37 1.48 27.03
C PRO A 167 3.59 2.49 27.89
N ASP A 168 2.50 3.02 27.36
CA ASP A 168 1.61 3.93 28.08
C ASP A 168 0.19 3.37 28.06
N ALA A 169 -0.04 2.40 28.96
CA ALA A 169 -1.33 1.76 29.13
C ALA A 169 -2.42 2.79 29.51
N ALA A 170 -2.07 3.79 30.34
CA ALA A 170 -3.01 4.82 30.75
C ALA A 170 -3.47 5.69 29.57
N ALA A 171 -2.57 6.04 28.65
CA ALA A 171 -2.93 6.73 27.42
C ALA A 171 -3.80 5.89 26.50
N TYR A 172 -3.49 4.60 26.36
CA TYR A 172 -4.30 3.69 25.55
C TYR A 172 -5.72 3.56 26.13
N SER A 173 -5.85 3.31 27.43
CA SER A 173 -7.16 3.13 28.09
C SER A 173 -8.06 4.38 28.00
N ARG A 174 -7.49 5.60 27.93
CA ARG A 174 -8.29 6.82 27.69
C ARG A 174 -8.96 6.85 26.31
N CYS A 175 -8.38 6.18 25.32
CA CYS A 175 -8.87 6.18 23.94
C CYS A 175 -9.61 4.88 23.57
N GLU A 176 -9.37 3.81 24.31
CA GLU A 176 -9.84 2.45 24.02
C GLU A 176 -11.36 2.38 23.82
N ALA A 177 -12.14 2.94 24.75
CA ALA A 177 -13.61 2.90 24.66
C ALA A 177 -14.15 3.56 23.37
N ALA A 178 -13.58 4.71 22.97
CA ALA A 178 -13.97 5.40 21.75
C ALA A 178 -13.56 4.63 20.48
N LEU A 179 -12.40 3.95 20.51
CA LEU A 179 -11.95 3.09 19.41
C LEU A 179 -12.86 1.87 19.25
N ILE A 180 -13.19 1.20 20.35
CA ILE A 180 -14.12 0.06 20.36
C ILE A 180 -15.48 0.50 19.82
N GLY A 181 -16.01 1.64 20.28
CA GLY A 181 -17.28 2.17 19.77
C GLY A 181 -17.29 2.37 18.26
N ARG A 182 -16.20 2.89 17.67
CA ARG A 182 -16.06 3.01 16.22
C ARG A 182 -16.00 1.65 15.51
N MET A 183 -15.30 0.68 16.08
CA MET A 183 -15.21 -0.67 15.52
C MET A 183 -16.56 -1.39 15.53
N THR A 184 -17.31 -1.28 16.64
CA THR A 184 -18.66 -1.86 16.75
C THR A 184 -19.64 -1.19 15.79
N GLU A 185 -19.55 0.12 15.60
CA GLU A 185 -20.38 0.84 14.62
C GLU A 185 -20.08 0.41 13.18
N VAL A 186 -18.81 0.25 12.81
CA VAL A 186 -18.43 -0.27 11.49
C VAL A 186 -18.95 -1.69 11.32
N ARG A 187 -18.81 -2.56 12.33
CA ARG A 187 -19.35 -3.93 12.31
C ARG A 187 -20.86 -3.92 12.09
N ARG A 188 -21.62 -3.10 12.83
CA ARG A 188 -23.08 -2.96 12.66
C ARG A 188 -23.44 -2.62 11.22
N ARG A 189 -22.76 -1.62 10.63
CA ARG A 189 -22.98 -1.21 9.24
C ARG A 189 -22.68 -2.31 8.21
N LEU A 190 -21.68 -3.16 8.47
CA LEU A 190 -21.36 -4.30 7.60
C LEU A 190 -22.43 -5.40 7.69
N ILE A 191 -22.94 -5.68 8.89
CA ILE A 191 -24.04 -6.65 9.11
C ILE A 191 -25.32 -6.15 8.43
N GLU A 192 -25.67 -4.87 8.61
CA GLU A 192 -26.85 -4.26 7.98
C GLU A 192 -26.78 -4.24 6.45
N ALA A 193 -25.56 -4.24 5.89
CA ALA A 193 -25.32 -4.34 4.46
C ALA A 193 -25.24 -5.80 3.95
N ASP A 194 -25.55 -6.80 4.80
CA ASP A 194 -25.49 -8.23 4.47
C ASP A 194 -24.09 -8.69 4.01
N LEU A 195 -23.03 -8.10 4.58
CA LEU A 195 -21.64 -8.43 4.25
C LEU A 195 -20.96 -9.39 5.23
N GLY A 196 -21.76 -10.05 6.07
CA GLY A 196 -21.29 -11.08 6.99
C GLY A 196 -21.89 -10.96 8.39
N GLU A 197 -21.43 -11.82 9.27
CA GLU A 197 -21.90 -11.89 10.65
C GLU A 197 -20.84 -11.42 11.65
N GLY A 198 -21.32 -10.93 12.78
CA GLY A 198 -20.45 -10.63 13.91
C GLY A 198 -19.78 -11.88 14.49
N VAL A 199 -18.47 -11.80 14.76
CA VAL A 199 -17.73 -12.85 15.47
C VAL A 199 -17.62 -12.48 16.95
N ALA A 200 -18.15 -13.33 17.82
CA ALA A 200 -18.00 -13.18 19.26
C ALA A 200 -16.58 -13.56 19.72
N THR A 201 -16.07 -12.86 20.72
CA THR A 201 -14.82 -13.18 21.42
C THR A 201 -15.05 -13.13 22.93
N ALA A 202 -14.04 -13.51 23.73
CA ALA A 202 -14.11 -13.39 25.19
C ALA A 202 -14.37 -11.94 25.68
N TYR A 203 -14.07 -10.94 24.84
CA TYR A 203 -14.21 -9.54 25.19
C TYR A 203 -15.44 -8.91 24.51
N TRP A 204 -15.87 -9.43 23.35
CA TRP A 204 -16.86 -8.78 22.48
C TRP A 204 -18.02 -9.72 22.16
N PRO A 205 -19.28 -9.33 22.39
CA PRO A 205 -20.44 -10.15 22.06
C PRO A 205 -20.66 -10.29 20.54
N LYS A 206 -21.55 -11.22 20.16
CA LYS A 206 -21.93 -11.43 18.75
C LYS A 206 -22.74 -10.25 18.18
N GLU A 207 -23.45 -9.55 19.06
CA GLU A 207 -24.34 -8.40 18.79
C GLU A 207 -24.00 -7.28 19.78
#